data_AF-A0A5K1G8N0-F1
#
_entry.id   AF-A0A5K1G8N0-F1
#
_cell.length_a   1.000
_cell.length_b   1.000
_cell.length_c   1.000
_cell.angle_alpha   90.00
_cell.angle_beta   90.00
_cell.angle_gamma   90.00
#
_symmetry.space_group_name_H-M   'P 1'
#
loop_
_entity.id
_entity.type
_entity.pdbx_description
1 polymer ?
#
loop_
_entity_poly.entity_id
_entity_poly.type
_entity_poly.pdbx_seq_one_letter_code
_entity_poly.pdbx_strand_id
1 'polypeptide(L)' 'VSCVPPGALILGSSKKTKIEMFSIGDHVLGLQYHPEFFKDVVLDIIHNLLTTNMLD' A
#
# COMPACT_ATOMS: atom_id res chain seq x y z
N VAL A 1 10.45 -1.12 0.43
CA VAL A 1 11.05 -1.30 -0.91
C VAL A 1 11.88 -0.07 -1.22
N SER A 2 13.17 -0.21 -1.54
CA SER A 2 14.09 0.92 -1.78
C SER A 2 14.48 1.10 -3.25
N CYS A 3 14.10 0.16 -4.12
CA CYS A 3 14.36 0.20 -5.55
C CYS A 3 13.15 -0.32 -6.34
N VAL A 4 12.99 0.19 -7.56
CA VAL A 4 12.03 -0.33 -8.53
C VAL A 4 12.71 -1.31 -9.48
N PRO A 5 11.96 -2.21 -10.13
CA PRO A 5 12.50 -3.07 -11.17
C PRO A 5 13.14 -2.25 -12.32
N PRO A 6 14.10 -2.81 -13.06
CA PRO A 6 14.67 -2.15 -14.23
C PRO A 6 13.59 -1.76 -15.25
N GLY A 7 13.70 -0.55 -15.80
CA GLY A 7 12.72 -0.02 -16.77
C GLY A 7 11.43 0.50 -16.13
N ALA A 8 11.34 0.51 -14.80
CA ALA A 8 10.19 1.07 -14.11
C ALA A 8 10.25 2.60 -14.01
N LEU A 9 9.11 3.25 -14.24
CA LEU A 9 8.90 4.67 -14.02
C LEU A 9 8.12 4.86 -12.70
N ILE A 10 8.71 5.61 -11.76
CA ILE A 10 8.01 5.97 -10.51
C ILE A 10 6.93 7.02 -10.84
N LEU A 11 5.71 6.73 -10.44
CA LEU A 11 4.54 7.57 -10.65
C LEU A 11 4.06 8.24 -9.36
N GLY A 12 4.38 7.67 -8.20
CA GLY A 12 3.93 8.18 -6.90
C GLY A 12 4.91 7.87 -5.77
N SER A 13 5.08 8.84 -4.87
CA SER A 13 5.89 8.71 -3.65
C SER A 13 5.32 9.57 -2.54
N SER A 14 5.62 9.19 -1.29
CA SER A 14 5.33 9.98 -0.11
C SER A 14 6.54 10.07 0.81
N LYS A 15 6.41 10.89 1.86
CA LYS A 15 7.43 10.99 2.91
C LYS A 15 7.64 9.65 3.64
N LYS A 16 6.60 8.84 3.77
CA LYS A 16 6.63 7.55 4.47
C LYS A 16 7.13 6.43 3.57
N THR A 17 6.76 6.47 2.29
CA THR A 17 7.07 5.43 1.31
C THR A 17 7.63 6.07 0.05
N LYS A 18 8.92 5.87 -0.21
CA LYS A 18 9.59 6.50 -1.36
C LYS A 18 9.10 6.01 -2.72
N ILE A 19 8.51 4.81 -2.78
CA ILE A 19 7.97 4.20 -3.99
C ILE A 19 6.56 3.71 -3.65
N GLU A 20 5.54 4.47 -4.00
CA GLU A 20 4.13 4.08 -3.79
C GLU A 20 3.47 3.56 -5.05
N MET A 21 3.89 4.05 -6.21
CA MET A 21 3.40 3.60 -7.50
C MET A 21 4.52 3.64 -8.54
N PHE A 22 4.57 2.63 -9.40
CA PHE A 22 5.41 2.62 -10.59
C PHE A 22 4.72 1.90 -11.75
N SER A 23 5.14 2.19 -12.98
CA SER A 23 4.76 1.44 -14.19
C SER A 23 5.99 0.83 -14.87
N ILE A 24 5.81 -0.23 -15.65
CA ILE A 24 6.85 -0.78 -16.54
C ILE A 24 6.25 -0.85 -17.95
N GLY A 25 6.65 0.08 -18.81
CA GLY A 25 5.97 0.31 -20.09
C GLY A 25 4.47 0.52 -19.88
N ASP A 26 3.66 0.06 -20.84
CA ASP A 26 2.21 0.26 -20.81
C ASP A 26 1.43 -0.94 -20.26
N HIS A 27 2.12 -1.97 -19.77
CA HIS A 27 1.53 -3.28 -19.46
C HIS A 27 1.47 -3.58 -17.97
N VAL A 28 2.32 -2.94 -17.16
CA VAL A 28 2.45 -3.26 -15.74
C VAL A 28 2.32 -2.00 -14.93
N LEU A 29 1.43 -2.04 -13.94
CA LEU A 29 1.27 -1.03 -12.91
C LEU A 29 1.43 -1.71 -11.54
N GLY A 30 2.38 -1.22 -10.75
CA GLY A 30 2.56 -1.62 -9.36
C GLY A 30 2.15 -0.47 -8.45
N LEU A 31 1.31 -0.75 -7.45
CA LEU A 31 0.91 0.20 -6.42
C LEU A 31 0.96 -0.48 -5.06
N GLN A 32 1.56 0.20 -4.07
CA GLN A 32 1.71 -0.31 -2.71
C GLN A 32 0.55 0.09 -1.80
N TYR A 33 -0.18 1.15 -2.15
CA TYR A 33 -1.34 1.57 -1.38
C TYR A 33 -2.57 0.73 -1.75
N HIS A 34 -3.54 0.70 -0.85
CA HIS A 34 -4.80 -0.01 -1.03
C HIS A 34 -5.93 0.99 -1.37
N PRO A 35 -6.14 1.36 -2.65
CA PRO A 35 -7.22 2.27 -3.03
C PRO A 35 -8.61 1.72 -2.65
N GLU A 36 -8.72 0.42 -2.45
CA GLU A 36 -9.91 -0.28 -1.99
C GLU A 36 -10.17 -0.15 -0.47
N PHE A 37 -9.20 0.37 0.29
CA PHE A 37 -9.32 0.50 1.75
C PHE A 37 -9.93 1.86 2.09
N PHE A 38 -11.24 1.86 2.28
CA PHE A 38 -11.98 2.99 2.84
C PHE A 38 -11.90 3.01 4.37
N LYS A 39 -12.27 4.15 4.96
CA LYS A 39 -12.09 4.41 6.39
C LYS A 39 -12.80 3.38 7.27
N ASP A 40 -14.01 3.01 6.89
CA ASP A 40 -14.83 1.97 7.52
C ASP A 40 -14.13 0.60 7.51
N VAL A 41 -13.62 0.16 6.36
CA VAL A 41 -12.89 -1.13 6.25
C VAL A 41 -11.67 -1.15 7.17
N VAL A 42 -10.91 -0.06 7.22
CA VAL A 42 -9.73 0.03 8.10
C VAL A 42 -10.13 0.01 9.57
N LEU A 43 -11.23 0.68 9.93
CA LEU A 43 -11.74 0.68 11.30
C LEU A 43 -12.23 -0.70 11.71
N ASP A 44 -12.91 -1.43 10.83
CA ASP A 44 -13.36 -2.81 11.10
C ASP A 44 -12.18 -3.75 11.30
N ILE A 45 -11.13 -3.65 10.47
CA ILE A 45 -9.91 -4.44 10.65
C ILE A 45 -9.25 -4.11 12.00
N ILE A 46 -9.10 -2.83 12.34
CA ILE A 46 -8.53 -2.41 13.64
C ILE A 46 -9.38 -2.93 14.80
N HIS A 47 -10.70 -2.75 14.73
CA HIS A 47 -11.62 -3.21 15.76
C HIS A 47 -11.51 -4.72 15.97
N ASN A 48 -11.57 -5.49 14.89
CA ASN A 48 -11.44 -6.95 14.95
C ASN A 48 -10.08 -7.37 15.50
N LEU A 49 -8.98 -6.73 15.11
CA LEU A 49 -7.66 -7.02 15.66
C LEU A 49 -7.58 -6.69 17.16
N LEU A 50 -8.14 -5.57 17.61
CA LEU A 50 -8.17 -5.21 19.04
C LEU A 50 -9.07 -6.14 19.86
N THR A 51 -10.15 -6.66 19.26
CA THR A 51 -11.08 -7.58 19.93
C THR A 51 -10.58 -9.03 19.92
N THR A 52 -9.77 -9.42 18.91
CA THR A 52 -9.29 -10.80 18.73
C THR A 52 -7.89 -11.02 19.31
N ASN A 53 -7.04 -9.98 19.42
CA ASN A 53 -5.77 -10.04 20.14
C ASN A 53 -5.93 -9.53 21.58
N MET A 54 -6.00 -10.48 22.52
CA MET A 54 -5.30 -10.45 23.81
C MET A 54 -5.51 -9.20 24.68
N LEU A 55 -6.71 -9.04 25.25
CA LEU A 55 -6.85 -8.45 26.59
C LEU A 55 -6.82 -9.59 27.62
N ASP A 56 -5.65 -10.20 27.77
CA ASP A 56 -5.22 -10.96 28.96
C ASP A 56 -3.77 -10.58 29.26
#